data_AF-A0A7X7RKE4-F1
#
_entry.id   AF-A0A7X7RKE4-F1
#
_cell.length_a   1.000
_cell.length_b   1.000
_cell.length_c   1.000
_cell.angle_alpha   90.00
_cell.angle_beta   90.00
_cell.angle_gamma   90.00
#
_symmetry.space_group_name_H-M   'P 1'
#
loop_
_entity.id
_entity.type
_entity.pdbx_description
1 polymer ?
#
loop_
_entity_poly.entity_id
_entity_poly.type
_entity_poly.pdbx_seq_one_letter_code
_entity_poly.pdbx_strand_id
1 'polypeptide(L)'
;MIRVAIVGAAGRMGRMLVAQVLRDPELTLSGALERPECTLLGQDAGVVAGEAACGVKISSDSEAVLARSDAAIDFSCPEATMAFAALAASKGVSLTIGTTGL
;
A
#
# COMPACT_ATOMS: atom_id res chain seq x y z
N MET A 1 15.76 7.53 1.39
CA MET A 1 14.40 7.21 1.86
C MET A 1 13.92 5.98 1.12
N ILE A 2 13.29 5.02 1.81
CA ILE A 2 12.74 3.80 1.22
C ILE A 2 11.33 4.09 0.73
N ARG A 3 11.04 3.77 -0.54
CA ARG A 3 9.72 3.95 -1.16
C ARG A 3 8.82 2.79 -0.80
N VAL A 4 7.82 3.02 0.05
CA VAL A 4 6.95 1.97 0.57
C VAL A 4 5.55 2.08 -0.07
N ALA A 5 4.99 0.97 -0.51
CA ALA A 5 3.58 0.85 -0.87
C ALA A 5 2.79 0.13 0.23
N ILE A 6 1.54 0.55 0.46
CA ILE A 6 0.64 -0.10 1.41
C ILE A 6 -0.49 -0.79 0.65
N VAL A 7 -0.66 -2.10 0.84
CA VAL A 7 -1.78 -2.88 0.29
C VAL A 7 -2.89 -3.01 1.33
N GLY A 8 -4.14 -2.77 0.92
CA GLY A 8 -5.26 -2.63 1.84
C GLY A 8 -5.29 -1.27 2.53
N ALA A 9 -4.86 -0.22 1.82
CA ALA A 9 -4.63 1.11 2.38
C ALA A 9 -5.89 1.78 2.97
N ALA A 10 -7.09 1.42 2.49
CA ALA A 10 -8.34 1.92 3.04
C ALA A 10 -8.83 1.13 4.26
N GLY A 11 -8.25 -0.04 4.54
CA GLY A 11 -8.54 -0.86 5.70
C GLY A 11 -8.02 -0.28 7.02
N ARG A 12 -8.41 -0.90 8.14
CA ARG A 12 -8.00 -0.45 9.49
C ARG A 12 -6.47 -0.40 9.65
N MET A 13 -5.78 -1.48 9.30
CA MET A 13 -4.33 -1.56 9.39
C MET A 13 -3.63 -0.70 8.34
N GLY A 14 -4.15 -0.68 7.11
CA GLY A 14 -3.58 0.14 6.03
C GLY A 14 -3.54 1.63 6.36
N ARG A 15 -4.63 2.19 6.93
CA ARG A 15 -4.66 3.58 7.38
C ARG A 15 -3.61 3.89 8.43
N MET A 16 -3.47 3.01 9.43
CA MET A 16 -2.44 3.15 10.46
C MET A 16 -1.03 3.12 9.86
N LEU A 17 -0.76 2.18 8.95
CA LEU A 17 0.54 2.06 8.28
C LEU A 17 0.85 3.28 7.40
N VAL A 18 -0.13 3.79 6.66
CA VAL A 18 0.01 5.04 5.89
C VAL A 18 0.42 6.19 6.83
N ALA A 19 -0.28 6.36 7.96
CA ALA A 19 0.06 7.39 8.93
C ALA A 19 1.48 7.22 9.51
N GLN A 20 1.91 5.99 9.80
CA GLN A 20 3.28 5.74 10.27
C GLN A 20 4.34 6.06 9.21
N VAL A 21 4.13 5.63 7.96
CA VAL A 21 5.04 5.92 6.84
C VAL A 21 5.19 7.43 6.62
N LEU A 22 4.10 8.20 6.76
CA LEU A 22 4.15 9.65 6.58
C LEU A 22 4.87 10.39 7.72
N ARG A 23 5.01 9.76 8.90
CA ARG A 23 5.68 10.34 10.07
C ARG A 23 7.15 9.92 10.20
N ASP A 24 7.58 8.93 9.44
CA ASP A 24 8.93 8.40 9.47
C ASP A 24 9.82 9.12 8.43
N PRO A 25 10.91 9.80 8.84
CA PRO A 25 11.78 10.54 7.93
C PRO A 25 12.62 9.65 7.00
N GLU A 26 12.73 8.35 7.28
CA GLU A 26 13.46 7.40 6.45
C GLU A 26 12.59 6.76 5.36
N LEU A 27 11.26 6.95 5.43
CA LEU A 27 10.29 6.35 4.53
C LEU A 27 9.61 7.39 3.64
N THR A 28 9.06 6.92 2.53
CA THR A 28 8.21 7.72 1.65
C THR A 28 7.08 6.86 1.12
N LEU A 29 5.84 7.33 1.26
CA LEU A 29 4.69 6.65 0.69
C LEU A 29 4.73 6.76 -0.84
N SER A 30 4.96 5.65 -1.52
CA SER A 30 5.05 5.57 -2.97
C SER A 30 3.74 5.11 -3.63
N GLY A 31 2.86 4.47 -2.86
CA GLY A 31 1.55 4.04 -3.33
C GLY A 31 0.66 3.53 -2.22
N ALA A 32 -0.64 3.59 -2.48
CA ALA A 32 -1.69 3.08 -1.63
C ALA A 32 -2.62 2.23 -2.51
N LEU A 33 -2.69 0.94 -2.21
CA LEU A 33 -3.41 -0.04 -3.01
C LEU A 33 -4.67 -0.53 -2.31
N GLU A 34 -5.72 -0.66 -3.09
CA GLU A 34 -6.97 -1.30 -2.71
C GLU A 34 -7.55 -2.10 -3.88
N ARG A 35 -8.52 -2.96 -3.57
CA ARG A 35 -9.26 -3.68 -4.61
C ARG A 35 -10.06 -2.73 -5.51
N PRO A 36 -10.33 -3.09 -6.77
CA PRO A 36 -11.08 -2.26 -7.72
C PRO A 36 -12.46 -1.80 -7.22
N GLU A 37 -13.10 -2.56 -6.32
CA GLU A 37 -14.42 -2.27 -5.76
C GLU A 37 -14.38 -1.27 -4.60
N CYS A 38 -13.20 -0.81 -4.20
CA CYS A 38 -13.07 0.14 -3.10
C CYS A 38 -13.68 1.50 -3.47
N THR A 39 -14.60 2.00 -2.65
CA THR A 39 -15.27 3.29 -2.88
C THR A 39 -14.37 4.51 -2.63
N LEU A 40 -13.16 4.30 -2.08
CA LEU A 40 -12.19 5.36 -1.78
C LEU A 40 -11.10 5.49 -2.85
N LEU A 41 -11.19 4.75 -3.95
CA LEU A 41 -10.27 4.93 -5.08
C LEU A 41 -10.24 6.39 -5.55
N GLY A 42 -9.03 6.88 -5.86
CA GLY A 42 -8.79 8.26 -6.27
C GLY A 42 -8.71 9.28 -5.12
N GLN A 43 -9.11 8.93 -3.90
CA GLN A 43 -8.92 9.79 -2.72
C GLN A 43 -7.47 9.79 -2.27
N ASP A 44 -7.05 10.86 -1.59
CA ASP A 44 -5.71 10.97 -1.02
C ASP A 44 -5.55 10.03 0.19
N ALA A 45 -4.50 9.21 0.16
CA ALA A 45 -4.24 8.21 1.18
C ALA A 45 -3.93 8.82 2.55
N GLY A 46 -3.25 9.97 2.59
CA GLY A 46 -2.97 10.70 3.83
C GLY A 46 -4.28 11.16 4.49
N VAL A 47 -5.17 11.77 3.70
CA VAL A 47 -6.49 12.20 4.19
C VAL A 47 -7.32 11.02 4.71
N VAL A 48 -7.37 9.90 3.97
CA VAL A 48 -8.09 8.69 4.39
C VAL A 48 -7.50 8.09 5.67
N ALA A 49 -6.18 8.26 5.89
CA ALA A 49 -5.48 7.85 7.10
C ALA A 49 -5.60 8.84 8.28
N GLY A 50 -6.25 9.99 8.09
CA GLY A 50 -6.38 11.03 9.13
C GLY A 50 -5.18 11.98 9.25
N GLU A 51 -4.31 11.99 8.23
CA GLU A 51 -3.17 12.90 8.10
C GLU A 51 -3.48 14.04 7.11
N ALA A 52 -2.54 14.97 6.96
CA ALA A 52 -2.57 15.94 5.86
C ALA A 52 -2.47 15.22 4.50
N ALA A 53 -3.00 15.86 3.45
CA ALA A 53 -2.90 15.33 2.09
C ALA A 53 -1.43 15.12 1.69
N CYS A 54 -1.10 13.91 1.24
CA CYS A 54 0.28 13.53 0.92
C CYS A 54 0.54 13.42 -0.59
N GLY A 55 -0.48 13.65 -1.43
CA GLY A 55 -0.40 13.60 -2.88
C GLY A 55 -0.46 12.19 -3.47
N VAL A 56 -0.54 11.14 -2.63
CA VAL A 56 -0.65 9.75 -3.06
C VAL A 56 -2.12 9.35 -3.09
N LYS A 57 -2.66 9.09 -4.28
CA LYS A 57 -4.03 8.60 -4.42
C LYS A 57 -4.11 7.09 -4.21
N ILE A 58 -5.21 6.65 -3.60
CA ILE A 58 -5.55 5.22 -3.52
C ILE A 58 -5.84 4.72 -4.94
N SER A 59 -5.17 3.64 -5.33
CA SER A 59 -5.23 3.04 -6.66
C SER A 59 -5.55 1.55 -6.57
N SER A 60 -6.08 0.99 -7.66
CA SER A 60 -6.19 -0.46 -7.86
C SER A 60 -5.15 -1.01 -8.85
N ASP A 61 -4.29 -0.14 -9.39
CA ASP A 61 -3.23 -0.51 -10.33
C ASP A 61 -1.96 -0.92 -9.56
N SER A 62 -1.89 -2.20 -9.21
CA SER A 62 -0.76 -2.80 -8.49
C SER A 62 0.53 -2.77 -9.31
N GLU A 63 0.46 -2.87 -10.64
CA GLU A 63 1.62 -2.83 -11.52
C GLU A 63 2.30 -1.46 -11.50
N ALA A 64 1.52 -0.40 -11.70
CA ALA A 64 2.04 0.96 -11.71
C ALA A 64 2.58 1.37 -10.33
N VAL A 65 1.93 0.93 -9.25
CA VAL A 65 2.41 1.20 -7.89
C VAL A 65 3.71 0.46 -7.61
N LEU A 66 3.78 -0.85 -7.85
CA LEU A 66 4.98 -1.63 -7.55
C LEU A 66 6.18 -1.23 -8.42
N ALA A 67 5.96 -0.77 -9.65
CA ALA A 67 7.04 -0.29 -10.52
C ALA A 67 7.84 0.90 -9.95
N ARG A 68 7.29 1.60 -8.95
CA ARG A 68 7.94 2.77 -8.30
C ARG A 68 8.16 2.59 -6.80
N SER A 69 8.04 1.37 -6.29
CA SER A 69 8.25 1.03 -4.87
C SER A 69 9.54 0.24 -4.68
N ASP A 70 10.17 0.41 -3.52
CA ASP A 70 11.29 -0.43 -3.07
C ASP A 70 10.78 -1.58 -2.18
N ALA A 71 9.73 -1.30 -1.42
CA ALA A 71 9.06 -2.25 -0.54
C ALA A 71 7.54 -2.10 -0.57
N ALA A 72 6.83 -3.17 -0.22
CA ALA A 72 5.39 -3.17 -0.02
C ALA A 72 5.03 -3.88 1.29
N ILE A 73 4.01 -3.36 1.99
CA ILE A 73 3.47 -3.95 3.21
C ILE A 73 2.01 -4.37 2.93
N ASP A 74 1.71 -5.65 3.13
CA ASP A 74 0.42 -6.25 2.83
C ASP A 74 -0.33 -6.67 4.09
N PHE A 75 -1.44 -5.96 4.36
CA PHE A 75 -2.44 -6.30 5.37
C PHE A 75 -3.84 -6.35 4.72
N SER A 76 -3.98 -7.19 3.70
CA SER A 76 -5.21 -7.36 2.93
C SER A 76 -5.92 -8.69 3.25
N CYS A 77 -6.22 -9.51 2.25
CA CYS A 77 -6.92 -10.78 2.35
C CYS A 77 -6.08 -11.90 1.71
N PRO A 78 -6.19 -13.16 2.17
CA PRO A 78 -5.38 -14.27 1.68
C PRO A 78 -5.34 -14.43 0.15
N GLU A 79 -6.49 -14.28 -0.50
CA GLU A 79 -6.63 -14.43 -1.95
C GLU A 79 -5.84 -13.35 -2.72
N ALA A 80 -5.80 -12.13 -2.18
CA ALA A 80 -5.08 -11.01 -2.77
C ALA A 80 -3.56 -11.13 -2.56
N THR A 81 -3.14 -11.59 -1.38
CA THR A 81 -1.73 -11.72 -1.01
C THR A 81 -0.95 -12.62 -1.96
N MET A 82 -1.51 -13.76 -2.38
CA MET A 82 -0.82 -14.71 -3.27
C MET A 82 -0.50 -14.10 -4.65
N ALA A 83 -1.48 -13.46 -5.28
CA ALA A 83 -1.29 -12.80 -6.57
C ALA A 83 -0.32 -11.61 -6.45
N PHE A 84 -0.42 -10.85 -5.35
CA PHE A 84 0.43 -9.71 -5.10
C PHE A 84 1.89 -10.12 -4.84
N ALA A 85 2.12 -11.23 -4.14
CA ALA A 85 3.46 -11.75 -3.87
C ALA A 85 4.22 -12.12 -5.15
N ALA A 86 3.55 -12.80 -6.09
CA ALA A 86 4.14 -13.11 -7.39
C ALA A 86 4.52 -11.83 -8.17
N LEU A 87 3.65 -10.82 -8.14
CA LEU A 87 3.91 -9.55 -8.80
C LEU A 87 5.06 -8.78 -8.15
N ALA A 88 5.10 -8.68 -6.82
CA ALA A 88 6.18 -8.03 -6.08
C ALA A 88 7.54 -8.69 -6.37
N ALA A 89 7.59 -10.03 -6.39
CA ALA A 89 8.78 -10.77 -6.76
C ALA A 89 9.25 -10.45 -8.18
N SER A 90 8.33 -10.37 -9.16
CA SER A 90 8.66 -10.04 -10.55
C SER A 90 9.23 -8.61 -10.73
N LYS A 91 8.89 -7.69 -9.82
CA LYS A 91 9.35 -6.28 -9.85
C LYS A 91 10.57 -6.04 -8.94
N GLY A 92 11.06 -7.06 -8.23
CA GLY A 92 12.17 -6.93 -7.28
C GLY A 92 11.81 -6.10 -6.04
N VAL A 93 10.52 -6.05 -5.68
CA VAL A 93 10.02 -5.28 -4.53
C VAL A 93 10.02 -6.17 -3.29
N SER A 94 10.61 -5.69 -2.20
CA SER A 94 10.56 -6.39 -0.91
C SER A 94 9.13 -6.43 -0.38
N LEU A 95 8.62 -7.61 -0.04
CA LEU A 95 7.23 -7.75 0.45
C LEU A 95 7.20 -8.20 1.91
N THR A 96 6.55 -7.42 2.76
CA THR A 96 6.23 -7.80 4.15
C THR A 96 4.74 -8.13 4.25
N ILE A 97 4.42 -9.36 4.63
CA ILE A 97 3.04 -9.86 4.72
C ILE A 97 2.63 -9.92 6.19
N GLY A 98 1.62 -9.14 6.55
CA GLY A 98 0.89 -9.22 7.81
C GLY A 98 -0.49 -9.88 7.69
N THR A 99 -0.93 -10.18 6.46
CA THR A 99 -2.14 -10.97 6.20
C THR A 99 -2.06 -12.35 6.86
N THR A 100 -3.12 -12.74 7.57
CA THR A 100 -3.21 -14.04 8.25
C THR A 100 -4.24 -14.95 7.57
N GLY A 101 -4.10 -16.27 7.72
CA GLY A 101 -5.07 -17.24 7.19
C GLY A 101 -4.85 -17.61 5.72
N LEU A 102 -3.58 -17.69 5.30
CA LEU A 102 -3.16 -18.14 3.97
C LEU A 102 -3.44 -19.63 3.74
#